data_AF-A0A0A6CWU3-F1
#
_entry.id   AF-A0A0A6CWU3-F1
#
_cell.length_a   1.000
_cell.length_b   1.000
_cell.length_c   1.000
_cell.angle_alpha   90.00
_cell.angle_beta   90.00
_cell.angle_gamma   90.00
#
_symmetry.space_group_name_H-M   'P 1'
#
loop_
_entity.id
_entity.type
_entity.pdbx_description
1 polymer ?
#
loop_
_entity_poly.entity_id
_entity_poly.type
_entity_poly.pdbx_seq_one_letter_code
_entity_poly.pdbx_strand_id
1 'polypeptide(L)'
;PMERLRMFDTTGALASRLDALTRIAAALDGRVALTLDPTERHGFEYQTWLGFSLFADGSAREVGRGGTYTVVHESGAEEAATGFSLFADPLVDRVVSVDRRRLFLPLGTPAADGAAMRAQGWVTVAALDAGDTPEAQVCTHLWVADAPRAL
;
A
#
# COMPACT_ATOMS: atom_id res chain seq x y z
N PRO A 1 -19.31 -15.91 17.38
CA PRO A 1 -19.05 -16.69 16.13
C PRO A 1 -18.27 -17.98 16.38
N MET A 2 -17.14 -17.90 17.10
CA MET A 2 -16.29 -19.05 17.42
C MET A 2 -17.02 -20.19 18.15
N GLU A 3 -17.86 -19.87 19.13
CA GLU A 3 -18.63 -20.87 19.87
C GLU A 3 -19.58 -21.67 18.95
N ARG A 4 -20.27 -20.99 18.03
CA ARG A 4 -21.10 -21.64 17.01
C ARG A 4 -20.29 -22.56 16.11
N LEU A 5 -19.10 -22.14 15.68
CA LEU A 5 -18.21 -22.99 14.87
C LEU A 5 -17.72 -24.22 15.63
N ARG A 6 -17.39 -24.08 16.92
CA ARG A 6 -17.02 -25.21 17.77
C ARG A 6 -18.14 -26.23 17.93
N MET A 7 -19.40 -25.79 17.95
CA MET A 7 -20.54 -26.72 17.98
C MET A 7 -20.65 -27.59 16.72
N PHE A 8 -20.18 -27.10 15.56
CA PHE A 8 -20.15 -27.89 14.32
C PHE A 8 -18.96 -28.84 14.25
N ASP A 9 -17.92 -28.62 15.05
CA ASP A 9 -16.72 -29.46 15.10
C ASP A 9 -16.95 -30.71 15.97
N THR A 10 -17.92 -31.54 15.59
CA THR A 10 -18.35 -32.72 16.36
C THR A 10 -17.28 -33.81 16.49
N THR A 11 -16.27 -33.78 15.61
CA THR A 11 -15.15 -34.74 15.60
C THR A 11 -13.85 -34.15 16.12
N GLY A 12 -13.82 -32.85 16.46
CA GLY A 12 -12.60 -32.16 16.92
C GLY A 12 -11.58 -31.88 15.79
N ALA A 13 -11.94 -32.09 14.53
CA ALA A 13 -11.07 -31.90 13.38
C ALA A 13 -10.62 -30.43 13.19
N LEU A 14 -11.38 -29.48 13.73
CA LEU A 14 -11.09 -28.05 13.64
C LEU A 14 -10.58 -27.44 14.95
N ALA A 15 -10.61 -28.18 16.07
CA ALA A 15 -10.38 -27.65 17.41
C ALA A 15 -9.07 -26.85 17.52
N SER A 16 -7.94 -27.42 17.07
CA SER A 16 -6.63 -26.76 17.13
C SER A 16 -6.57 -25.49 16.26
N ARG A 17 -7.24 -25.50 15.10
CA ARG A 17 -7.33 -24.35 14.19
C ARG A 17 -8.19 -23.25 14.80
N LEU A 18 -9.31 -23.61 15.42
CA LEU A 18 -10.20 -22.67 16.11
C LEU A 18 -9.51 -22.05 17.33
N ASP A 19 -8.73 -22.82 18.11
CA ASP A 19 -7.93 -22.30 19.21
C ASP A 19 -6.87 -21.29 18.72
N ALA A 20 -6.20 -21.61 17.61
CA ALA A 20 -5.23 -20.70 17.01
C ALA A 20 -5.89 -19.42 16.49
N LEU A 21 -7.06 -19.49 15.84
CA LEU A 21 -7.82 -18.30 15.42
C LEU A 21 -8.24 -17.45 16.63
N THR A 22 -8.66 -18.07 17.74
CA THR A 22 -8.96 -17.33 18.98
C THR A 22 -7.72 -16.59 19.51
N ARG A 23 -6.54 -17.22 19.50
CA ARG A 23 -5.29 -16.55 19.91
C ARG A 23 -4.91 -15.39 19.00
N ILE A 24 -5.08 -15.54 17.68
CA ILE A 24 -4.84 -14.45 16.72
C ILE A 24 -5.80 -13.28 16.97
N ALA A 25 -7.10 -13.57 17.14
CA ALA A 25 -8.10 -12.55 17.43
C ALA A 25 -7.80 -11.79 18.72
N ALA A 26 -7.43 -12.50 19.79
CA ALA A 26 -7.06 -11.89 21.06
C ALA A 26 -5.81 -10.99 20.95
N ALA A 27 -4.82 -11.41 20.16
CA ALA A 27 -3.64 -10.58 19.93
C ALA A 27 -4.01 -9.26 19.23
N LEU A 28 -4.96 -9.28 18.29
CA LEU A 28 -5.39 -8.13 17.50
C LEU A 28 -6.47 -7.27 18.15
N ASP A 29 -6.94 -7.63 19.34
CA ASP A 29 -8.08 -7.01 20.01
C ASP A 29 -7.90 -5.49 20.18
N GLY A 30 -8.98 -4.75 19.94
CA GLY A 30 -9.01 -3.29 19.99
C GLY A 30 -8.19 -2.55 18.90
N ARG A 31 -7.46 -3.26 18.03
CA ARG A 31 -6.61 -2.65 16.98
C ARG A 31 -7.24 -2.69 15.59
N VAL A 32 -8.02 -3.73 15.31
CA VAL A 32 -8.70 -3.94 14.02
C VAL A 32 -10.08 -4.55 14.24
N ALA A 33 -11.03 -4.26 13.35
CA ALA A 33 -12.26 -5.02 13.27
C ALA A 33 -11.98 -6.35 12.55
N LEU A 34 -12.23 -7.47 13.22
CA LEU A 34 -11.98 -8.81 12.67
C LEU A 34 -13.31 -9.54 12.43
N THR A 35 -13.45 -10.08 11.22
CA THR A 35 -14.53 -10.99 10.84
C THR A 35 -13.95 -12.36 10.50
N LEU A 36 -14.79 -13.39 10.55
CA LEU A 36 -14.41 -14.76 10.19
C LEU A 36 -15.43 -15.29 9.19
N ASP A 37 -14.96 -15.60 7.99
CA ASP A 37 -15.74 -16.26 6.94
C ASP A 37 -15.22 -17.69 6.73
N PRO A 38 -15.89 -18.71 7.27
CA PRO A 38 -15.48 -20.11 7.11
C PRO A 38 -15.77 -20.66 5.70
N THR A 39 -16.43 -19.88 4.83
CA THR A 39 -16.82 -20.30 3.47
C THR A 39 -15.94 -19.73 2.38
N GLU A 40 -15.01 -18.83 2.73
CA GLU A 40 -14.04 -18.32 1.76
C GLU A 40 -13.20 -19.48 1.22
N ARG A 41 -13.14 -19.57 -0.10
CA ARG A 41 -12.52 -20.65 -0.87
C ARG A 41 -11.68 -20.16 -2.04
N HIS A 42 -11.79 -18.88 -2.40
CA HIS A 42 -11.02 -18.29 -3.50
C HIS A 42 -9.56 -18.14 -3.07
N GLY A 43 -8.61 -18.52 -3.91
CA GLY A 43 -7.19 -18.42 -3.58
C GLY A 43 -6.68 -19.47 -2.58
N PHE A 44 -7.48 -20.48 -2.24
CA PHE A 44 -7.08 -21.58 -1.35
C PHE A 44 -6.26 -22.68 -2.03
N GLU A 45 -6.05 -22.63 -3.34
CA GLU A 45 -5.28 -23.67 -4.04
C GLU A 45 -3.81 -23.71 -3.58
N TYR A 46 -3.28 -22.58 -3.08
CA TYR A 46 -1.92 -22.49 -2.53
C TYR A 46 -1.87 -22.34 -0.99
N GLN A 47 -2.99 -21.98 -0.36
CA GLN A 47 -3.04 -21.74 1.09
C GLN A 47 -3.23 -23.05 1.84
N THR A 48 -2.40 -23.30 2.85
CA THR A 48 -2.30 -24.60 3.52
C THR A 48 -3.03 -24.65 4.86
N TRP A 49 -3.46 -23.50 5.39
CA TRP A 49 -4.25 -23.45 6.62
C TRP A 49 -5.23 -22.27 6.70
N LEU A 50 -4.74 -21.02 6.75
CA LEU A 50 -5.61 -19.84 6.79
C LEU A 50 -5.21 -18.84 5.70
N GLY A 51 -6.22 -18.14 5.20
CA GLY A 51 -6.07 -16.92 4.43
C GLY A 51 -6.73 -15.76 5.16
N PHE A 52 -6.30 -14.54 4.85
CA PHE A 52 -6.94 -13.31 5.32
C PHE A 52 -6.91 -12.25 4.23
N SER A 53 -7.94 -11.39 4.23
CA SER A 53 -8.01 -10.19 3.41
C SER A 53 -7.98 -8.96 4.31
N LEU A 54 -7.33 -7.90 3.85
CA LEU A 54 -7.22 -6.63 4.54
C LEU A 54 -8.15 -5.61 3.88
N PHE A 55 -8.93 -4.92 4.70
CA PHE A 55 -9.82 -3.86 4.26
C PHE A 55 -9.47 -2.58 5.03
N ALA A 56 -9.56 -1.44 4.34
CA ALA A 56 -9.33 -0.14 4.94
C ALA A 56 -10.61 0.70 4.81
N ASP A 57 -10.88 1.54 5.81
CA ASP A 57 -12.10 2.35 5.87
C ASP A 57 -12.28 3.20 4.59
N GLY A 58 -13.46 3.18 3.97
CA GLY A 58 -13.72 3.85 2.69
C GLY A 58 -13.19 3.14 1.43
N SER A 59 -12.62 1.92 1.53
CA SER A 59 -12.23 1.14 0.35
C SER A 59 -13.41 0.30 -0.15
N ALA A 60 -13.70 0.35 -1.45
CA ALA A 60 -14.67 -0.52 -2.09
C ALA A 60 -14.16 -1.96 -2.31
N ARG A 61 -12.85 -2.18 -2.16
CA ARG A 61 -12.17 -3.46 -2.39
C ARG A 61 -11.16 -3.77 -1.27
N GLU A 62 -10.71 -5.02 -1.19
CA GLU A 62 -9.58 -5.38 -0.34
C GLU A 62 -8.32 -4.58 -0.75
N VAL A 63 -7.54 -4.14 0.23
CA VAL A 63 -6.26 -3.42 0.05
C VAL A 63 -5.05 -4.36 0.12
N GLY A 64 -5.29 -5.61 0.44
CA GLY A 64 -4.26 -6.63 0.49
C GLY A 64 -4.82 -7.98 0.91
N ARG A 65 -4.01 -9.01 0.74
CA ARG A 65 -4.37 -10.38 1.03
C ARG A 65 -3.15 -11.19 1.43
N GLY A 66 -3.32 -12.15 2.33
CA GLY A 66 -2.25 -13.02 2.77
C GLY A 66 -2.76 -14.34 3.33
N GLY A 67 -1.82 -15.11 3.85
CA GLY A 67 -2.12 -16.38 4.48
C GLY A 67 -0.89 -17.24 4.71
N THR A 68 -1.12 -18.50 5.01
CA THR A 68 -0.11 -19.53 5.24
C THR A 68 -0.02 -20.46 4.04
N TYR A 69 1.19 -20.75 3.58
CA TYR A 69 1.43 -21.60 2.42
C TYR A 69 2.65 -22.49 2.65
N THR A 70 2.84 -23.47 1.78
CA THR A 70 4.05 -24.32 1.79
C THR A 70 4.96 -23.93 0.64
N VAL A 71 6.22 -23.64 0.96
CA VAL A 71 7.29 -23.53 -0.02
C VAL A 71 7.87 -24.92 -0.25
N VAL A 72 7.94 -25.34 -1.51
CA VAL A 72 8.59 -26.59 -1.89
C VAL A 72 9.95 -26.24 -2.47
N HIS A 73 11.01 -26.66 -1.79
CA HIS A 73 12.40 -26.44 -2.23
C HIS A 73 12.77 -27.38 -3.38
N GLU A 74 13.83 -27.05 -4.12
CA GLU A 74 14.33 -27.89 -5.22
C GLU A 74 14.68 -29.32 -4.76
N SER A 75 15.04 -29.50 -3.48
CA SER A 75 15.29 -30.80 -2.87
C SER A 75 14.02 -31.62 -2.58
N GLY A 76 12.83 -31.07 -2.84
CA GLY A 76 11.54 -31.64 -2.44
C GLY A 76 11.20 -31.44 -0.96
N ALA A 77 12.00 -30.67 -0.21
CA ALA A 77 11.69 -30.35 1.17
C ALA A 77 10.55 -29.32 1.24
N GLU A 78 9.60 -29.55 2.15
CA GLU A 78 8.50 -28.62 2.41
C GLU A 78 8.82 -27.71 3.59
N GLU A 79 8.58 -26.41 3.42
CA GLU A 79 8.72 -25.38 4.45
C GLU A 79 7.41 -24.63 4.64
N ALA A 80 6.93 -24.58 5.89
CA ALA A 80 5.76 -23.79 6.25
C ALA A 80 6.12 -22.29 6.24
N ALA A 81 5.36 -21.50 5.49
CA ALA A 81 5.58 -20.08 5.32
C ALA A 81 4.28 -19.27 5.52
N THR A 82 4.44 -17.98 5.77
CA THR A 82 3.32 -17.03 5.79
C THR A 82 3.76 -15.70 5.20
N GLY A 83 2.83 -15.01 4.54
CA GLY A 83 3.11 -13.74 3.89
C GLY A 83 1.82 -13.07 3.43
N PHE A 84 1.96 -11.84 2.95
CA PHE A 84 0.87 -11.07 2.39
C PHE A 84 1.38 -10.09 1.33
N SER A 85 0.46 -9.67 0.47
CA SER A 85 0.68 -8.63 -0.51
C SER A 85 -0.27 -7.47 -0.24
N LEU A 86 0.19 -6.24 -0.48
CA LEU A 86 -0.63 -5.05 -0.50
C LEU A 86 -0.81 -4.58 -1.93
N PHE A 87 -2.01 -4.12 -2.26
CA PHE A 87 -2.33 -3.58 -3.57
C PHE A 87 -2.08 -2.07 -3.53
N ALA A 88 -1.22 -1.57 -4.43
CA ALA A 88 -0.84 -0.17 -4.45
C ALA A 88 -2.02 0.74 -4.84
N ASP A 89 -2.81 0.36 -5.85
CA ASP A 89 -3.86 1.23 -6.39
C ASP A 89 -4.90 1.65 -5.33
N PRO A 90 -5.45 0.75 -4.49
CA PRO A 90 -6.34 1.14 -3.39
C PRO A 90 -5.69 1.99 -2.29
N LEU A 91 -4.36 2.02 -2.22
CA LEU A 91 -3.60 2.80 -1.24
C LEU A 91 -3.25 4.21 -1.77
N VAL A 92 -3.07 4.37 -3.08
CA VAL A 92 -2.66 5.63 -3.72
C VAL A 92 -3.71 6.73 -3.54
N ASP A 93 -5.00 6.41 -3.63
CA ASP A 93 -6.10 7.38 -3.42
C ASP A 93 -6.10 8.01 -2.00
N ARG A 94 -5.32 7.46 -1.07
CA ARG A 94 -5.22 7.92 0.32
C ARG A 94 -3.94 8.68 0.63
N VAL A 95 -2.99 8.71 -0.30
CA VAL A 95 -1.78 9.49 -0.09
C VAL A 95 -2.17 10.95 -0.21
N VAL A 96 -2.11 11.67 0.90
CA VAL A 96 -2.28 13.12 0.93
C VAL A 96 -1.39 13.70 -0.16
N SER A 97 -2.01 14.41 -1.10
CA SER A 97 -1.30 15.19 -2.12
C SER A 97 -0.28 16.05 -1.39
N VAL A 98 1.00 15.66 -1.42
CA VAL A 98 2.07 16.53 -0.98
C VAL A 98 2.04 17.75 -1.88
N ASP A 99 1.95 18.94 -1.29
CA ASP A 99 1.96 20.18 -2.04
C ASP A 99 3.25 20.24 -2.87
N ARG A 100 3.11 20.02 -4.18
CA ARG A 100 4.25 19.93 -5.08
C ARG A 100 4.72 21.34 -5.34
N ARG A 101 5.77 21.76 -4.62
CA ARG A 101 6.54 22.98 -4.90
C ARG A 101 7.17 22.89 -6.29
N ARG A 102 6.40 23.23 -7.32
CA ARG A 102 6.79 23.18 -8.74
C ARG A 102 7.31 24.56 -9.15
N LEU A 103 8.58 24.61 -9.51
CA LEU A 103 9.30 25.82 -9.87
C LEU A 103 9.56 25.85 -11.37
N PHE A 104 9.00 26.84 -12.05
CA PHE A 104 9.31 27.11 -13.45
C PHE A 104 10.65 27.84 -13.55
N LEU A 105 11.54 27.33 -14.41
CA LEU A 105 12.83 27.93 -14.73
C LEU A 105 12.74 28.55 -16.14
N PRO A 106 12.82 29.88 -16.28
CA PRO A 106 12.79 30.54 -17.58
C PRO A 106 13.89 30.05 -18.53
N LEU A 107 13.67 30.26 -19.83
CA LEU A 107 14.64 29.90 -20.85
C LEU A 107 15.99 30.58 -20.57
N GLY A 108 17.07 29.81 -20.66
CA GLY A 108 18.42 30.30 -20.36
C GLY A 108 18.83 30.21 -18.88
N THR A 109 17.95 29.73 -17.98
CA THR A 109 18.35 29.42 -16.60
C THR A 109 19.46 28.35 -16.61
N PRO A 110 20.61 28.58 -15.95
CA PRO A 110 21.67 27.60 -15.85
C PRO A 110 21.18 26.26 -15.28
N ALA A 111 21.60 25.16 -15.89
CA ALA A 111 21.23 23.81 -15.43
C ALA A 111 21.65 23.53 -13.97
N ALA A 112 22.72 24.17 -13.51
CA ALA A 112 23.23 24.10 -12.14
C ALA A 112 22.23 24.66 -11.12
N ASP A 113 21.54 25.75 -11.43
CA ASP A 113 20.55 26.37 -10.52
C ASP A 113 19.34 25.46 -10.37
N GLY A 114 18.88 24.88 -11.47
CA GLY A 114 17.84 23.85 -11.44
C GLY A 114 18.25 22.63 -10.61
N ALA A 115 19.51 22.18 -10.72
CA ALA A 115 20.02 21.07 -9.91
C ALA A 115 20.07 21.41 -8.41
N ALA A 116 20.51 22.62 -8.06
CA ALA A 116 20.53 23.11 -6.69
C ALA A 116 19.12 23.19 -6.10
N MET A 117 18.12 23.64 -6.87
CA MET A 117 16.74 23.68 -6.42
C MET A 117 16.14 22.28 -6.22
N ARG A 118 16.43 21.33 -7.12
CA ARG A 118 16.03 19.94 -6.92
C ARG A 118 16.63 19.32 -5.65
N ALA A 119 17.88 19.64 -5.33
CA ALA A 119 18.51 19.20 -4.07
C ALA A 119 17.81 19.76 -2.81
N GLN A 120 17.10 20.87 -2.94
CA GLN A 120 16.27 21.48 -1.88
C GLN A 120 14.81 20.99 -1.88
N GLY A 121 14.50 19.97 -2.69
CA GLY A 121 13.17 19.37 -2.78
C GLY A 121 12.18 20.15 -3.64
N TRP A 122 12.65 20.97 -4.58
CA TRP A 122 11.80 21.56 -5.63
C TRP A 122 11.62 20.60 -6.80
N VAL A 123 10.44 20.62 -7.41
CA VAL A 123 10.21 20.03 -8.73
C VAL A 123 10.44 21.12 -9.76
N THR A 124 11.58 21.12 -10.43
CA THR A 124 11.90 22.15 -11.43
C THR A 124 11.36 21.79 -12.81
N VAL A 125 10.74 22.74 -13.51
CA VAL A 125 10.31 22.63 -14.91
C VAL A 125 11.03 23.70 -15.72
N ALA A 126 11.94 23.30 -16.61
CA ALA A 126 12.66 24.24 -17.46
C ALA A 126 11.88 24.55 -18.74
N ALA A 127 11.79 25.83 -19.08
CA ALA A 127 11.28 26.26 -20.38
C ALA A 127 12.17 25.72 -21.50
N LEU A 128 11.54 25.18 -22.55
CA LEU A 128 12.21 24.71 -23.76
C LEU A 128 12.18 25.78 -24.85
N ASP A 129 11.16 26.64 -24.85
CA ASP A 129 11.07 27.80 -25.73
C ASP A 129 10.47 29.03 -25.02
N ALA A 130 10.41 30.15 -25.75
CA ALA A 130 9.96 31.43 -25.21
C ALA A 130 8.43 31.52 -24.98
N GLY A 131 7.66 30.60 -25.53
CA GLY A 131 6.21 30.51 -25.37
C GLY A 131 5.78 29.71 -24.15
N ASP A 132 6.69 28.98 -23.52
CA ASP A 132 6.41 28.26 -22.28
C ASP A 132 6.07 29.22 -21.14
N THR A 133 4.99 28.89 -20.40
CA THR A 133 4.54 29.67 -19.25
C THR A 133 4.46 28.79 -18.01
N PRO A 134 4.70 29.35 -16.81
CA PRO A 134 4.59 28.58 -15.57
C PRO A 134 3.19 27.99 -15.36
N GLU A 135 2.12 28.69 -15.77
CA GLU A 135 0.73 28.25 -15.63
C GLU A 135 0.42 27.05 -16.52
N ALA A 136 0.82 27.07 -17.80
CA ALA A 136 0.63 25.95 -18.71
C ALA A 136 1.37 24.69 -18.25
N GLN A 137 2.47 24.86 -17.52
CA GLN A 137 3.29 23.79 -16.96
C GLN A 137 2.89 23.40 -15.53
N VAL A 138 1.75 23.90 -15.02
CA VAL A 138 1.20 23.60 -13.68
C VAL A 138 2.24 23.87 -12.58
N CYS A 139 3.04 24.93 -12.75
CA CYS A 139 3.97 25.36 -11.72
C CYS A 139 3.25 26.18 -10.65
N THR A 140 3.79 26.19 -9.44
CA THR A 140 3.29 27.02 -8.33
C THR A 140 4.19 28.22 -8.08
N HIS A 141 5.42 28.19 -8.60
CA HIS A 141 6.44 29.21 -8.43
C HIS A 141 7.19 29.47 -9.74
N LEU A 142 7.77 30.65 -9.86
CA LEU A 142 8.65 31.11 -10.94
C LEU A 142 10.03 31.46 -10.38
N TRP A 143 11.09 31.06 -11.08
CA TRP A 143 12.45 31.49 -10.78
C TRP A 143 12.68 32.93 -11.27
N VAL A 144 12.96 33.84 -10.33
CA VAL A 144 13.21 35.26 -10.58
C VAL A 144 14.36 35.73 -9.71
N ALA A 145 15.37 36.37 -10.29
CA ALA A 145 16.52 36.95 -9.57
C ALA A 145 17.13 35.98 -8.54
N ASP A 146 17.44 34.76 -9.01
CA ASP A 146 18.07 33.69 -8.23
C ASP A 146 17.25 33.18 -7.03
N ALA A 147 15.94 33.37 -7.06
CA ALA A 147 15.03 32.90 -6.01
C ALA A 147 13.68 32.40 -6.57
N PRO A 148 13.02 31.44 -5.90
CA PRO A 148 11.66 31.04 -6.21
C PRO A 148 10.65 32.09 -5.70
N ARG A 149 9.72 32.50 -6.57
CA ARG A 149 8.62 33.41 -6.27
C ARG A 149 7.29 32.72 -6.56
N ALA A 150 6.34 32.74 -5.62
CA ALA A 150 4.99 32.22 -5.88
C ALA A 150 4.35 32.97 -7.07
N LEU A 151 3.59 32.23 -7.88
CA LEU A 151 2.81 32.80 -8.99
C LEU A 151 1.64 33.66 -8.48
#